data_AF-A0A8H8D9H1-F1
#
_entry.id   AF-A0A8H8D9H1-F1
#
_cell.length_a   1.000
_cell.length_b   1.000
_cell.length_c   1.000
_cell.angle_alpha   90.00
_cell.angle_beta   90.00
_cell.angle_gamma   90.00
#
_symmetry.space_group_name_H-M   'P 1'
#
loop_
_entity.id
_entity.type
_entity.pdbx_description
1 polymer ?
#
loop_
_entity_poly.entity_id
_entity_poly.type
_entity_poly.pdbx_seq_one_letter_code
_entity_poly.pdbx_strand_id
1 'polypeptide(L)'
;MSAEITSPPLPSRNRWSTSSIRSTSSELQDKDLPQVPHSENTIAENDGIKFKADDSLSFISAVRQQELYSSPMMNEAFNGVINDPTFHQHLVVPELTTSAYQESDQFWNTIIHDYSDQWIRRREVDKLEAEILKGITPEYRSVVYLKTLQVRYKFSQDHTFGELLKRSSKTRDSLSNLSDKQEVIELVSLALDVHEDSEANLPFAKEKIVDKYLINVAELLTTVPELSEEKRFFILTKLYKLYSSVNQEEFMYKVNRSLEDKLDSFKHIASQGINWSAYYKKLIPELIWGKFDQDVSFKILDLIVFEGFDFLLRLILWTFLRNDTKLASLSGDDLLTFIQSQEFYSESINLEAVLELEPPVITYENEFYLMEANSLSNNKNELRNLNEVHDELVLKINNMKVQIEELQSTHTEISQQSEEYNVSLTEAELKRKELIAERDQLQKKYEHLTMKENLANTIKANQEFSQRNRELQQQLQAMKQSIEDKKHKMAKAMVNNQ
;
A
#
# COMPACT_ATOMS: atom_id res chain seq x y z
N MET A 1 -17.20 -5.37 -39.95
CA MET A 1 -16.54 -4.05 -40.10
C MET A 1 -16.20 -3.60 -38.70
N SER A 2 -14.96 -3.88 -38.28
CA SER A 2 -14.47 -3.64 -36.92
C SER A 2 -13.40 -2.56 -37.03
N ALA A 3 -13.62 -1.41 -36.42
CA ALA A 3 -12.67 -0.31 -36.44
C ALA A 3 -11.71 -0.44 -35.24
N GLU A 4 -10.43 -0.55 -35.56
CA GLU A 4 -9.30 -0.46 -34.64
C GLU A 4 -9.24 0.96 -34.04
N ILE A 5 -9.09 1.07 -32.71
CA ILE A 5 -8.82 2.32 -32.02
C ILE A 5 -7.30 2.38 -31.80
N THR A 6 -6.60 3.07 -32.69
CA THR A 6 -5.19 3.41 -32.55
C THR A 6 -5.02 4.61 -31.62
N SER A 7 -4.21 4.47 -30.58
CA SER A 7 -3.78 5.57 -29.69
C SER A 7 -3.02 6.66 -30.47
N PRO A 8 -3.14 7.94 -30.11
CA PRO A 8 -2.50 9.04 -30.83
C PRO A 8 -0.97 9.07 -30.61
N PRO A 9 -0.18 9.53 -31.59
CA PRO A 9 1.28 9.58 -31.49
C PRO A 9 1.74 10.74 -30.59
N LEU A 10 2.81 10.51 -29.84
CA LEU A 10 3.49 11.52 -29.03
C LEU A 10 4.04 12.67 -29.90
N PRO A 11 4.03 13.93 -29.42
CA PRO A 11 4.50 15.08 -30.19
C PRO A 11 6.04 15.07 -30.34
N SER A 12 6.49 15.55 -31.50
CA SER A 12 7.91 15.62 -31.88
C SER A 12 8.70 16.62 -31.02
N ARG A 13 9.84 16.18 -30.46
CA ARG A 13 10.82 17.05 -29.79
C ARG A 13 11.47 17.99 -30.82
N ASN A 14 11.31 19.30 -30.62
CA ASN A 14 12.01 20.33 -31.38
C ASN A 14 13.54 20.19 -31.23
N ARG A 15 14.22 19.91 -32.34
CA ARG A 15 15.66 20.15 -32.49
C ARG A 15 15.85 21.65 -32.76
N TRP A 16 16.48 22.37 -31.85
CA TRP A 16 17.08 23.66 -32.17
C TRP A 16 18.58 23.48 -32.36
N SER A 17 18.97 23.47 -33.63
CA SER A 17 20.34 23.62 -34.11
C SER A 17 20.75 25.08 -34.06
N THR A 18 21.82 25.34 -33.30
CA THR A 18 22.97 26.18 -33.62
C THR A 18 22.84 27.42 -34.51
N SER A 19 23.34 28.52 -33.93
CA SER A 19 24.12 29.63 -34.52
C SER A 19 23.40 30.92 -34.89
N SER A 20 23.70 32.01 -34.16
CA SER A 20 24.57 33.09 -34.66
C SER A 20 24.68 34.24 -33.64
N ILE A 21 25.70 35.09 -33.84
CA ILE A 21 26.15 36.28 -33.06
C ILE A 21 27.36 35.92 -32.18
N ARG A 22 28.57 35.85 -32.74
CA ARG A 22 29.46 36.90 -33.28
C ARG A 22 30.18 37.70 -32.18
N SER A 23 31.50 37.51 -32.23
CA SER A 23 32.56 37.80 -31.29
C SER A 23 32.87 39.29 -31.12
N THR A 24 33.27 39.67 -29.89
CA THR A 24 34.32 40.68 -29.66
C THR A 24 35.16 40.29 -28.45
N SER A 25 36.40 39.92 -28.77
CA SER A 25 37.65 39.85 -28.00
C SER A 25 37.70 40.43 -26.57
N SER A 26 38.29 39.66 -25.64
CA SER A 26 39.48 40.07 -24.86
C SER A 26 39.85 38.98 -23.86
N GLU A 27 40.97 38.31 -24.13
CA GLU A 27 41.96 37.71 -23.22
C GLU A 27 41.56 37.49 -21.76
N LEU A 28 41.60 36.22 -21.30
CA LEU A 28 42.24 35.78 -20.05
C LEU A 28 42.08 34.25 -19.85
N GLN A 29 43.21 33.55 -19.88
CA GLN A 29 43.53 32.27 -19.20
C GLN A 29 42.70 31.02 -19.54
N ASP A 30 43.33 30.11 -20.31
CA ASP A 30 43.10 28.67 -20.22
C ASP A 30 43.24 28.24 -18.76
N LYS A 31 42.11 27.84 -18.16
CA LYS A 31 42.05 27.08 -16.91
C LYS A 31 41.21 25.84 -17.16
N ASP A 32 41.91 24.72 -17.28
CA ASP A 32 41.53 23.36 -16.93
C ASP A 32 40.07 23.17 -16.47
N LEU A 33 39.28 22.60 -17.37
CA LEU A 33 38.12 21.78 -16.99
C LEU A 33 38.65 20.60 -16.16
N PRO A 34 38.02 20.23 -15.03
CA PRO A 34 38.49 19.09 -14.25
C PRO A 34 38.33 17.81 -15.08
N GLN A 35 39.47 17.26 -15.50
CA GLN A 35 39.58 15.89 -15.98
C GLN A 35 39.15 14.96 -14.84
N VAL A 36 38.24 14.03 -15.13
CA VAL A 36 37.95 12.90 -14.25
C VAL A 36 39.27 12.14 -14.05
N PRO A 37 39.78 11.95 -12.82
CA PRO A 37 41.08 11.34 -12.64
C PRO A 37 41.05 9.86 -13.06
N HIS A 38 41.69 9.56 -14.19
CA HIS A 38 42.26 8.23 -14.43
C HIS A 38 43.47 8.09 -13.50
N SER A 39 43.32 7.30 -12.44
CA SER A 39 44.43 6.89 -11.58
C SER A 39 44.95 5.53 -12.06
N GLU A 40 45.78 5.54 -13.10
CA GLU A 40 46.74 4.46 -13.31
C GLU A 40 47.97 4.72 -12.42
N ASN A 41 48.32 3.70 -11.64
CA ASN A 41 49.59 3.52 -10.92
C ASN A 41 49.89 4.42 -9.71
N THR A 42 49.22 4.10 -8.60
CA THR A 42 49.88 3.95 -7.30
C THR A 42 49.39 2.65 -6.68
N ILE A 43 50.27 1.64 -6.59
CA ILE A 43 50.08 0.47 -5.73
C ILE A 43 50.05 1.02 -4.31
N ALA A 44 48.86 1.16 -3.73
CA ALA A 44 48.63 1.63 -2.38
C ALA A 44 47.72 0.60 -1.69
N GLU A 45 48.18 0.09 -0.55
CA GLU A 45 47.59 -0.99 0.27
C GLU A 45 46.20 -0.63 0.89
N ASN A 46 45.49 0.35 0.34
CA ASN A 46 44.21 0.87 0.81
C ASN A 46 43.10 0.86 -0.26
N ASP A 47 43.30 0.18 -1.40
CA ASP A 47 42.18 -0.07 -2.31
C ASP A 47 41.26 -1.13 -1.68
N GLY A 48 40.00 -0.74 -1.44
CA GLY A 48 38.96 -1.66 -0.96
C GLY A 48 38.81 -2.84 -1.92
N ILE A 49 38.45 -4.01 -1.39
CA ILE A 49 38.22 -5.20 -2.20
C ILE A 49 37.00 -4.95 -3.08
N LYS A 50 37.16 -4.99 -4.40
CA LYS A 50 36.09 -4.74 -5.37
C LYS A 50 35.86 -6.00 -6.20
N PHE A 51 34.59 -6.29 -6.48
CA PHE A 51 34.19 -7.31 -7.43
C PHE A 51 33.69 -6.67 -8.74
N LYS A 52 33.72 -7.45 -9.82
CA LYS A 52 33.11 -7.14 -11.11
C LYS A 52 31.83 -7.97 -11.27
N ALA A 53 30.95 -7.55 -12.17
CA ALA A 53 29.70 -8.27 -12.43
C ALA A 53 29.94 -9.69 -13.01
N ASP A 54 31.08 -9.90 -13.67
CA ASP A 54 31.47 -11.19 -14.26
C ASP A 54 32.27 -12.10 -13.29
N ASP A 55 32.49 -11.65 -12.06
CA ASP A 55 33.14 -12.51 -11.05
C ASP A 55 32.18 -13.63 -10.60
N SER A 56 32.71 -14.74 -10.07
CA SER A 56 31.88 -15.84 -9.57
C SER A 56 30.96 -15.37 -8.46
N LEU A 57 29.77 -15.98 -8.37
CA LEU A 57 28.80 -15.63 -7.33
C LEU A 57 29.42 -15.76 -5.94
N SER A 58 30.23 -16.79 -5.71
CA SER A 58 30.89 -17.03 -4.43
C SER A 58 31.85 -15.91 -4.06
N PHE A 59 32.61 -15.40 -5.03
CA PHE A 59 33.48 -14.26 -4.81
C PHE A 59 32.69 -12.98 -4.48
N ILE A 60 31.65 -12.69 -5.27
CA ILE A 60 30.78 -11.53 -5.04
C ILE A 60 30.16 -11.58 -3.65
N SER A 61 29.58 -12.73 -3.29
CA SER A 61 28.96 -13.00 -2.01
C SER A 61 29.96 -12.87 -0.85
N ALA A 62 31.15 -13.44 -0.97
CA ALA A 62 32.20 -13.31 0.04
C ALA A 62 32.65 -11.85 0.27
N VAL A 63 32.82 -11.07 -0.80
CA VAL A 63 33.18 -9.65 -0.70
C VAL A 63 32.07 -8.85 0.01
N ARG A 64 30.81 -9.03 -0.42
CA ARG A 64 29.65 -8.37 0.21
C ARG A 64 29.52 -8.73 1.68
N GLN A 65 29.74 -10.00 2.01
CA GLN A 65 29.62 -10.49 3.37
C GLN A 65 30.69 -9.89 4.28
N GLN A 66 31.93 -9.76 3.78
CA GLN A 66 33.02 -9.09 4.49
C GLN A 66 32.76 -7.60 4.70
N GLU A 67 32.25 -6.89 3.68
CA GLU A 67 31.83 -5.49 3.79
C GLU A 67 30.71 -5.32 4.83
N LEU A 68 29.73 -6.22 4.81
CA LEU A 68 28.62 -6.23 5.76
C LEU A 68 29.11 -6.43 7.19
N TYR A 69 29.97 -7.42 7.45
CA TYR A 69 30.53 -7.64 8.80
C TYR A 69 31.39 -6.49 9.30
N SER A 70 32.02 -5.75 8.38
CA SER A 70 32.81 -4.55 8.70
C SER A 70 31.95 -3.29 8.89
N SER A 71 30.67 -3.34 8.53
CA SER A 71 29.77 -2.19 8.58
C SER A 71 29.47 -1.74 10.02
N PRO A 72 29.21 -0.43 10.24
CA PRO A 72 28.76 0.06 11.55
C PRO A 72 27.46 -0.60 12.02
N MET A 73 26.51 -0.83 11.09
CA MET A 73 25.22 -1.46 11.37
C MET A 73 25.39 -2.85 11.98
N MET A 74 26.34 -3.66 11.49
CA MET A 74 26.62 -4.97 12.06
C MET A 74 27.37 -4.92 13.41
N ASN A 75 27.90 -3.76 13.80
CA ASN A 75 28.77 -3.59 14.97
C ASN A 75 28.23 -2.55 15.99
N GLU A 76 26.93 -2.30 16.02
CA GLU A 76 26.35 -1.36 16.98
C GLU A 76 26.46 -1.90 18.42
N ALA A 77 26.57 -0.98 19.38
CA ALA A 77 26.47 -1.29 20.80
C ALA A 77 25.00 -1.42 21.22
N PHE A 78 24.75 -2.23 22.24
CA PHE A 78 23.42 -2.54 22.75
C PHE A 78 23.34 -2.39 24.27
N ASN A 79 22.14 -2.55 24.81
CA ASN A 79 21.92 -2.53 26.25
C ASN A 79 22.73 -3.65 26.93
N GLY A 80 23.68 -3.28 27.79
CA GLY A 80 24.57 -4.21 28.46
C GLY A 80 25.69 -4.82 27.62
N VAL A 81 25.77 -4.55 26.32
CA VAL A 81 26.81 -5.05 25.41
C VAL A 81 27.43 -3.90 24.63
N ILE A 82 28.71 -3.63 24.86
CA ILE A 82 29.46 -2.59 24.15
C ILE A 82 30.23 -3.20 22.97
N ASN A 83 30.35 -2.44 21.89
CA ASN A 83 31.28 -2.75 20.82
C ASN A 83 32.68 -2.27 21.22
N ASP A 84 33.62 -3.21 21.30
CA ASP A 84 35.03 -2.97 21.57
C ASP A 84 35.85 -3.40 20.35
N PRO A 85 36.35 -2.45 19.55
CA PRO A 85 37.14 -2.75 18.37
C PRO A 85 38.41 -3.52 18.66
N THR A 86 38.94 -3.58 19.88
CA THR A 86 40.11 -4.43 20.19
C THR A 86 39.70 -5.82 20.66
N PHE A 87 38.42 -6.07 20.93
CA PHE A 87 37.93 -7.34 21.46
C PHE A 87 38.17 -8.52 20.51
N HIS A 88 38.10 -8.32 19.19
CA HIS A 88 38.45 -9.37 18.23
C HIS A 88 39.91 -9.84 18.36
N GLN A 89 40.81 -8.99 18.86
CA GLN A 89 42.19 -9.35 19.17
C GLN A 89 42.29 -10.04 20.55
N HIS A 90 41.38 -9.74 21.48
CA HIS A 90 41.33 -10.30 22.84
C HIS A 90 40.55 -11.62 22.95
N LEU A 91 39.70 -11.93 21.97
CA LEU A 91 39.16 -13.27 21.75
C LEU A 91 40.23 -14.30 21.37
N VAL A 92 41.51 -13.87 21.38
CA VAL A 92 42.76 -14.65 21.27
C VAL A 92 42.45 -16.12 21.27
N VAL A 93 42.52 -16.66 20.05
CA VAL A 93 42.72 -18.08 19.74
C VAL A 93 43.28 -18.75 20.99
N PRO A 94 42.46 -19.52 21.76
CA PRO A 94 43.02 -20.37 22.79
C PRO A 94 44.18 -21.07 22.11
N GLU A 95 45.38 -21.09 22.69
CA GLU A 95 46.52 -21.83 22.13
C GLU A 95 45.99 -23.22 21.77
N LEU A 96 45.60 -23.40 20.51
CA LEU A 96 45.00 -24.61 20.03
C LEU A 96 46.15 -25.57 20.17
N THR A 97 46.06 -26.41 21.20
CA THR A 97 47.15 -27.26 21.61
C THR A 97 47.62 -27.97 20.36
N THR A 98 48.89 -27.78 20.03
CA THR A 98 49.61 -28.21 18.82
C THR A 98 49.62 -29.74 18.60
N SER A 99 48.70 -30.47 19.21
CA SER A 99 48.57 -31.92 19.21
C SER A 99 47.55 -32.42 18.18
N ALA A 100 47.59 -31.90 16.96
CA ALA A 100 47.18 -32.60 15.74
C ALA A 100 47.48 -31.70 14.53
N TYR A 101 48.70 -31.79 13.99
CA TYR A 101 48.99 -31.21 12.68
C TYR A 101 48.34 -32.09 11.60
N GLN A 102 47.03 -31.93 11.39
CA GLN A 102 46.41 -32.33 10.14
C GLN A 102 46.53 -31.17 9.14
N GLU A 103 46.85 -31.49 7.89
CA GLU A 103 47.02 -30.49 6.81
C GLU A 103 45.74 -29.66 6.60
N SER A 104 44.56 -30.23 6.90
CA SER A 104 43.26 -29.56 6.90
C SER A 104 43.14 -28.42 7.92
N ASP A 105 43.80 -28.53 9.07
CA ASP A 105 43.72 -27.51 10.13
C ASP A 105 44.64 -26.31 9.84
N GLN A 106 45.65 -26.50 8.99
CA GLN A 106 46.57 -25.43 8.59
C GLN A 106 45.86 -24.34 7.78
N PHE A 107 44.87 -24.73 6.97
CA PHE A 107 44.05 -23.78 6.22
C PHE A 107 43.25 -22.88 7.16
N TRP A 108 42.52 -23.47 8.13
CA TRP A 108 41.73 -22.72 9.10
C TRP A 108 42.58 -21.82 9.99
N ASN A 109 43.78 -22.26 10.38
CA ASN A 109 44.74 -21.41 11.06
C ASN A 109 45.14 -20.18 10.24
N THR A 110 45.28 -20.33 8.92
CA THR A 110 45.58 -19.21 8.02
C THR A 110 44.44 -18.20 8.01
N ILE A 111 43.18 -18.67 7.93
CA ILE A 111 41.99 -17.81 7.97
C ILE A 111 41.86 -17.09 9.33
N ILE A 112 42.09 -17.80 10.44
CA ILE A 112 42.00 -17.25 11.79
C ILE A 112 42.98 -16.08 12.00
N HIS A 113 44.21 -16.23 11.48
CA HIS A 113 45.28 -15.24 11.60
C HIS A 113 45.31 -14.23 10.45
N ASP A 114 44.36 -14.29 9.51
CA ASP A 114 44.26 -13.33 8.42
C ASP A 114 43.49 -12.08 8.87
N TYR A 115 44.23 -11.01 9.16
CA TYR A 115 43.66 -9.70 9.52
C TYR A 115 43.52 -8.76 8.33
N SER A 116 43.89 -9.20 7.13
CA SER A 116 43.92 -8.37 5.92
C SER A 116 43.06 -8.93 4.79
N ASP A 117 42.29 -9.99 5.06
CA ASP A 117 41.40 -10.70 4.13
C ASP A 117 42.15 -11.12 2.85
N GLN A 118 43.36 -11.64 3.01
CA GLN A 118 44.19 -12.17 1.94
C GLN A 118 43.47 -13.22 1.12
N TRP A 119 42.68 -14.10 1.74
CA TRP A 119 41.96 -15.14 1.01
C TRP A 119 40.97 -14.55 -0.01
N ILE A 120 40.32 -13.42 0.31
CA ILE A 120 39.48 -12.68 -0.63
C ILE A 120 40.35 -11.90 -1.62
N ARG A 121 41.36 -11.15 -1.15
CA ARG A 121 42.24 -10.35 -2.03
C ARG A 121 42.95 -11.17 -3.09
N ARG A 122 43.30 -12.42 -2.78
CA ARG A 122 43.94 -13.38 -3.67
C ARG A 122 42.94 -14.18 -4.52
N ARG A 123 41.63 -13.94 -4.36
CA ARG A 123 40.55 -14.64 -5.05
C ARG A 123 40.60 -16.16 -4.83
N GLU A 124 40.87 -16.58 -3.60
CA GLU A 124 40.99 -18.00 -3.21
C GLU A 124 39.67 -18.56 -2.64
N VAL A 125 38.53 -18.04 -3.08
CA VAL A 125 37.20 -18.44 -2.57
C VAL A 125 36.88 -19.89 -2.93
N ASP A 126 37.24 -20.35 -4.12
CA ASP A 126 37.07 -21.75 -4.53
C ASP A 126 37.84 -22.72 -3.61
N LYS A 127 39.00 -22.29 -3.09
CA LYS A 127 39.78 -23.08 -2.11
C LYS A 127 39.07 -23.12 -0.76
N LEU A 128 38.50 -21.99 -0.33
CA LEU A 128 37.71 -21.93 0.89
C LEU A 128 36.50 -22.86 0.80
N GLU A 129 35.75 -22.81 -0.30
CA GLU A 129 34.62 -23.71 -0.55
C GLU A 129 35.05 -25.19 -0.46
N ALA A 130 36.14 -25.58 -1.13
CA ALA A 130 36.65 -26.94 -1.07
C ALA A 130 37.00 -27.39 0.37
N GLU A 131 37.54 -26.50 1.20
CA GLU A 131 37.80 -26.79 2.61
C GLU A 131 36.53 -26.84 3.46
N ILE A 132 35.53 -25.98 3.19
CA ILE A 132 34.20 -26.07 3.84
C ILE A 132 33.51 -27.39 3.50
N LEU A 133 33.63 -27.86 2.25
CA LEU A 133 33.07 -29.14 1.81
C LEU A 133 33.73 -30.34 2.52
N LYS A 134 35.03 -30.26 2.84
CA LYS A 134 35.70 -31.25 3.71
C LYS A 134 35.19 -31.17 5.15
N GLY A 135 34.82 -29.97 5.59
CA GLY A 135 34.21 -29.68 6.87
C GLY A 135 35.20 -29.00 7.82
N ILE A 136 34.70 -28.01 8.57
CA ILE A 136 35.48 -27.37 9.63
C ILE A 136 35.56 -28.32 10.83
N THR A 137 36.78 -28.59 11.30
CA THR A 137 37.04 -29.36 12.52
C THR A 137 36.26 -28.74 13.69
N PRO A 138 35.51 -29.53 14.50
CA PRO A 138 34.62 -28.99 15.53
C PRO A 138 35.29 -28.03 16.52
N GLU A 139 36.54 -28.29 16.90
CA GLU A 139 37.32 -27.42 17.80
C GLU A 139 37.59 -26.04 17.17
N TYR A 140 37.85 -26.01 15.87
CA TYR A 140 38.15 -24.79 15.11
C TYR A 140 36.91 -23.97 14.76
N ARG A 141 35.74 -24.60 14.57
CA ARG A 141 34.51 -23.93 14.13
C ARG A 141 34.15 -22.74 15.03
N SER A 142 34.31 -22.88 16.34
CA SER A 142 34.06 -21.81 17.31
C SER A 142 34.90 -20.56 17.03
N VAL A 143 36.20 -20.74 16.81
CA VAL A 143 37.18 -19.66 16.57
C VAL A 143 36.99 -19.06 15.18
N VAL A 144 36.75 -19.91 14.17
CA VAL A 144 36.46 -19.46 12.81
C VAL A 144 35.23 -18.56 12.78
N TYR A 145 34.12 -18.95 13.43
CA TYR A 145 32.91 -18.11 13.45
C TYR A 145 33.14 -16.78 14.14
N LEU A 146 33.79 -16.77 15.32
CA LEU A 146 34.09 -15.53 16.04
C LEU A 146 34.94 -14.58 15.19
N LYS A 147 35.91 -15.12 14.46
CA LYS A 147 36.78 -14.37 13.56
C LYS A 147 36.04 -13.86 12.32
N THR A 148 35.40 -14.73 11.56
CA THR A 148 34.75 -14.39 10.28
C THR A 148 33.59 -13.42 10.48
N LEU A 149 32.75 -13.64 11.50
CA LEU A 149 31.65 -12.72 11.85
C LEU A 149 32.14 -11.38 12.46
N GLN A 150 33.45 -11.23 12.65
CA GLN A 150 34.09 -10.10 13.31
C GLN A 150 33.39 -9.74 14.64
N VAL A 151 33.28 -10.72 15.54
CA VAL A 151 32.65 -10.50 16.85
C VAL A 151 33.53 -9.57 17.68
N ARG A 152 32.99 -8.38 18.00
CA ARG A 152 33.66 -7.31 18.76
C ARG A 152 32.94 -6.97 20.07
N TYR A 153 32.05 -7.84 20.52
CA TYR A 153 31.16 -7.55 21.64
C TYR A 153 31.80 -7.88 22.98
N LYS A 154 31.71 -6.93 23.92
CA LYS A 154 32.06 -7.13 25.32
C LYS A 154 30.90 -6.68 26.19
N PHE A 155 30.70 -7.33 27.33
CA PHE A 155 29.72 -6.83 28.30
C PHE A 155 30.15 -5.47 28.87
N SER A 156 29.17 -4.60 29.11
CA SER A 156 29.41 -3.33 29.82
C SER A 156 29.95 -3.62 31.22
N GLN A 157 30.71 -2.68 31.81
CA GLN A 157 31.21 -2.83 33.18
C GLN A 157 30.08 -3.00 34.21
N ASP A 158 28.89 -2.49 33.89
CA ASP A 158 27.71 -2.49 34.76
C ASP A 158 26.83 -3.74 34.61
N HIS A 159 27.15 -4.65 33.67
CA HIS A 159 26.33 -5.81 33.37
C HIS A 159 27.19 -7.06 33.18
N THR A 160 26.83 -8.14 33.86
CA THR A 160 27.39 -9.47 33.60
C THR A 160 26.47 -10.31 32.72
N PHE A 161 27.02 -11.30 32.01
CA PHE A 161 26.22 -12.24 31.22
C PHE A 161 25.11 -12.89 32.07
N GLY A 162 25.44 -13.37 33.27
CA GLY A 162 24.48 -14.02 34.16
C GLY A 162 23.38 -13.08 34.68
N GLU A 163 23.64 -11.77 34.81
CA GLU A 163 22.59 -10.79 35.17
C GLU A 163 21.64 -10.52 34.01
N LEU A 164 22.18 -10.40 32.80
CA LEU A 164 21.37 -10.23 31.59
C LEU A 164 20.51 -11.48 31.32
N LEU A 165 21.08 -12.66 31.48
CA LEU A 165 20.36 -13.94 31.32
C LEU A 165 19.17 -14.02 32.28
N LYS A 166 19.37 -13.69 33.57
CA LYS A 166 18.29 -13.63 34.59
C LYS A 166 17.21 -12.57 34.30
N ARG A 167 17.56 -11.50 33.61
CA ARG A 167 16.60 -10.47 33.18
C ARG A 167 15.74 -10.99 32.03
N SER A 168 16.37 -11.64 31.05
CA SER A 168 15.71 -12.18 29.85
C SER A 168 14.83 -13.41 30.12
N SER A 169 15.15 -14.19 31.16
CA SER A 169 14.38 -15.39 31.56
C SER A 169 12.97 -15.09 32.08
N LYS A 170 12.54 -13.82 32.11
CA LYS A 170 11.19 -13.39 32.51
C LYS A 170 10.25 -13.15 31.34
N THR A 171 10.71 -13.32 30.11
CA THR A 171 9.98 -12.89 28.91
C THR A 171 9.96 -14.02 27.87
N ARG A 172 8.76 -14.27 27.32
CA ARG A 172 8.41 -15.14 26.16
C ARG A 172 8.13 -16.63 26.41
N ASP A 173 6.96 -16.92 27.00
CA ASP A 173 6.29 -18.24 26.94
C ASP A 173 6.12 -18.78 25.50
N SER A 174 6.17 -17.91 24.48
CA SER A 174 6.06 -18.28 23.07
C SER A 174 7.23 -19.11 22.55
N LEU A 175 8.45 -18.90 23.06
CA LEU A 175 9.66 -19.61 22.64
C LEU A 175 9.69 -21.06 23.12
N SER A 176 9.05 -21.34 24.26
CA SER A 176 8.93 -22.69 24.82
C SER A 176 8.15 -23.66 23.92
N ASN A 177 7.39 -23.15 22.94
CA ASN A 177 6.73 -23.99 21.94
C ASN A 177 7.67 -24.40 20.77
N LEU A 178 8.87 -23.81 20.68
CA LEU A 178 9.80 -23.99 19.57
C LEU A 178 11.02 -24.84 19.94
N SER A 179 11.39 -24.90 21.22
CA SER A 179 12.46 -25.79 21.71
C SER A 179 12.15 -26.26 23.13
N ASP A 180 12.56 -27.49 23.45
CA ASP A 180 12.44 -28.06 24.80
C ASP A 180 13.69 -27.76 25.66
N LYS A 181 14.74 -27.16 25.07
CA LYS A 181 16.00 -26.88 25.75
C LYS A 181 15.98 -25.50 26.41
N GLN A 182 15.93 -25.47 27.73
CA GLN A 182 15.92 -24.22 28.51
C GLN A 182 17.10 -23.28 28.18
N GLU A 183 18.31 -23.83 28.03
CA GLU A 183 19.50 -23.05 27.66
C GLU A 183 19.33 -22.30 26.33
N VAL A 184 18.71 -22.95 25.34
CA VAL A 184 18.45 -22.37 24.01
C VAL A 184 17.43 -21.23 24.13
N ILE A 185 16.36 -21.44 24.88
CA ILE A 185 15.32 -20.43 25.11
C ILE A 185 15.92 -19.19 25.78
N GLU A 186 16.73 -19.38 26.82
CA GLU A 186 17.37 -18.28 27.56
C GLU A 186 18.33 -17.49 26.68
N LEU A 187 19.16 -18.17 25.88
CA LEU A 187 20.08 -17.51 24.93
C LEU A 187 19.35 -16.71 23.85
N VAL A 188 18.28 -17.27 23.28
CA VAL A 188 17.49 -16.60 22.24
C VAL A 188 16.70 -15.43 22.81
N SER A 189 16.08 -15.60 23.99
CA SER A 189 15.38 -14.51 24.68
C SER A 189 16.34 -13.34 24.93
N LEU A 190 17.54 -13.63 25.44
CA LEU A 190 18.56 -12.63 25.66
C LEU A 190 18.99 -11.93 24.35
N ALA A 191 19.20 -12.68 23.27
CA ALA A 191 19.54 -12.11 21.97
C ALA A 191 18.45 -11.15 21.46
N LEU A 192 17.17 -11.49 21.64
CA LEU A 192 16.06 -10.64 21.22
C LEU A 192 15.92 -9.39 22.10
N ASP A 193 15.97 -9.54 23.42
CA ASP A 193 15.83 -8.44 24.38
C ASP A 193 16.92 -7.36 24.20
N VAL A 194 18.15 -7.78 23.86
CA VAL A 194 19.26 -6.85 23.62
C VAL A 194 19.06 -6.01 22.34
N HIS A 195 18.23 -6.46 21.41
CA HIS A 195 17.93 -5.75 20.16
C HIS A 195 16.59 -4.97 20.16
N GLU A 196 15.61 -5.38 20.96
CA GLU A 196 14.26 -4.76 20.97
C GLU A 196 14.25 -3.29 21.38
N ASP A 197 15.17 -2.84 22.24
CA ASP A 197 15.26 -1.42 22.64
C ASP A 197 15.68 -0.50 21.46
N SER A 198 16.14 -1.05 20.33
CA SER A 198 16.61 -0.29 19.16
C SER A 198 15.56 -0.17 18.03
N GLU A 199 14.61 -1.10 17.91
CA GLU A 199 13.67 -1.17 16.78
C GLU A 199 12.21 -1.36 17.25
N ALA A 200 11.60 -0.28 17.73
CA ALA A 200 10.24 -0.26 18.29
C ALA A 200 9.09 -0.55 17.27
N ASN A 201 9.34 -1.11 16.09
CA ASN A 201 8.33 -1.27 15.02
C ASN A 201 8.49 -2.54 14.16
N LEU A 202 8.85 -3.70 14.73
CA LEU A 202 8.71 -4.95 13.98
C LEU A 202 7.24 -5.43 13.98
N PRO A 203 6.67 -5.82 12.82
CA PRO A 203 5.36 -6.47 12.79
C PRO A 203 5.41 -7.83 13.49
N PHE A 204 4.43 -8.13 14.36
CA PHE A 204 4.31 -9.37 15.13
C PHE A 204 4.49 -10.69 14.34
N ALA A 205 4.16 -10.71 13.04
CA ALA A 205 4.38 -11.89 12.18
C ALA A 205 5.86 -12.09 11.79
N LYS A 206 6.66 -11.02 11.74
CA LYS A 206 8.11 -11.05 11.49
C LYS A 206 8.84 -11.60 12.72
N GLU A 207 8.34 -11.32 13.93
CA GLU A 207 8.90 -11.83 15.19
C GLU A 207 8.96 -13.36 15.24
N LYS A 208 7.84 -14.07 14.98
CA LYS A 208 7.81 -15.55 15.08
C LYS A 208 8.75 -16.28 14.12
N ILE A 209 8.99 -15.73 12.94
CA ILE A 209 9.88 -16.34 11.95
C ILE A 209 11.33 -16.17 12.40
N VAL A 210 11.66 -14.99 12.91
CA VAL A 210 12.98 -14.69 13.46
C VAL A 210 13.26 -15.53 14.70
N ASP A 211 12.27 -15.69 15.59
CA ASP A 211 12.34 -16.59 16.74
C ASP A 211 12.72 -18.01 16.30
N LYS A 212 12.01 -18.58 15.31
CA LYS A 212 12.30 -19.93 14.80
C LYS A 212 13.70 -20.04 14.19
N TYR A 213 14.14 -19.04 13.42
CA TYR A 213 15.49 -18.99 12.88
C TYR A 213 16.54 -19.02 14.00
N LEU A 214 16.39 -18.17 15.02
CA LEU A 214 17.33 -18.09 16.13
C LEU A 214 17.36 -19.37 16.96
N ILE A 215 16.21 -19.97 17.23
CA ILE A 215 16.11 -21.26 17.94
C ILE A 215 16.87 -22.33 17.16
N ASN A 216 16.63 -22.47 15.85
CA ASN A 216 17.28 -23.46 15.00
C ASN A 216 18.81 -23.29 14.96
N VAL A 217 19.28 -22.04 14.82
CA VAL A 217 20.71 -21.72 14.87
C VAL A 217 21.30 -22.00 16.26
N ALA A 218 20.62 -21.61 17.33
CA ALA A 218 21.07 -21.83 18.70
C ALA A 218 21.13 -23.33 19.02
N GLU A 219 20.17 -24.13 18.58
CA GLU A 219 20.20 -25.59 18.72
C GLU A 219 21.43 -26.19 18.04
N LEU A 220 21.73 -25.79 16.80
CA LEU A 220 22.94 -26.22 16.10
C LEU A 220 24.21 -25.78 16.85
N LEU A 221 24.28 -24.54 17.34
CA LEU A 221 25.43 -24.02 18.10
C LEU A 221 25.64 -24.70 19.45
N THR A 222 24.58 -25.20 20.12
CA THR A 222 24.74 -25.98 21.37
C THR A 222 25.46 -27.30 21.16
N THR A 223 25.52 -27.80 19.91
CA THR A 223 26.23 -29.04 19.57
C THR A 223 27.71 -28.82 19.25
N VAL A 224 28.18 -27.57 19.16
CA VAL A 224 29.59 -27.25 18.91
C VAL A 224 30.39 -27.41 20.21
N PRO A 225 31.43 -28.26 20.24
CA PRO A 225 32.24 -28.47 21.44
C PRO A 225 33.01 -27.19 21.80
N GLU A 226 33.28 -27.01 23.10
CA GLU A 226 34.14 -25.94 23.65
C GLU A 226 33.64 -24.49 23.42
N LEU A 227 32.48 -24.32 22.82
CA LEU A 227 31.82 -23.02 22.71
C LEU A 227 31.12 -22.70 24.04
N SER A 228 31.51 -21.61 24.71
CA SER A 228 30.82 -21.15 25.93
C SER A 228 29.48 -20.50 25.60
N GLU A 229 28.55 -20.46 26.57
CA GLU A 229 27.24 -19.79 26.42
C GLU A 229 27.40 -18.31 26.01
N GLU A 230 28.39 -17.61 26.57
CA GLU A 230 28.70 -16.23 26.22
C GLU A 230 29.11 -16.09 24.75
N LYS A 231 29.99 -16.99 24.26
CA LYS A 231 30.42 -16.98 22.86
C LYS A 231 29.26 -17.37 21.93
N ARG A 232 28.41 -18.33 22.33
CA ARG A 232 27.16 -18.66 21.62
C ARG A 232 26.27 -17.42 21.47
N PHE A 233 26.06 -16.69 22.56
CA PHE A 233 25.25 -15.47 22.56
C PHE A 233 25.79 -14.41 21.58
N PHE A 234 27.11 -14.17 21.56
CA PHE A 234 27.70 -13.20 20.63
C PHE A 234 27.60 -13.62 19.16
N ILE A 235 27.82 -14.89 18.85
CA ILE A 235 27.62 -15.44 17.49
C ILE A 235 26.15 -15.31 17.10
N LEU A 236 25.23 -15.68 17.99
CA LEU A 236 23.79 -15.61 17.75
C LEU A 236 23.33 -14.16 17.50
N THR A 237 23.87 -13.21 18.24
CA THR A 237 23.63 -11.76 18.04
C THR A 237 24.04 -11.32 16.64
N LYS A 238 25.22 -11.76 16.15
CA LYS A 238 25.65 -11.47 14.77
C LYS A 238 24.75 -12.12 13.73
N LEU A 239 24.36 -13.38 13.94
CA LEU A 239 23.49 -14.11 13.02
C LEU A 239 22.05 -13.58 13.01
N TYR A 240 21.57 -13.04 14.14
CA TYR A 240 20.32 -12.28 14.21
C TYR A 240 20.39 -11.05 13.33
N LYS A 241 21.41 -10.19 13.52
CA LYS A 241 21.58 -9.00 12.69
C LYS A 241 21.68 -9.34 11.21
N LEU A 242 22.45 -10.38 10.89
CA LEU A 242 22.62 -10.84 9.53
C LEU A 242 21.26 -11.17 8.91
N TYR A 243 20.43 -11.96 9.59
CA TYR A 243 19.10 -12.33 9.11
C TYR A 243 18.13 -11.14 9.05
N SER A 244 18.13 -10.26 10.05
CA SER A 244 17.28 -9.08 10.10
C SER A 244 17.62 -8.05 9.00
N SER A 245 18.87 -8.04 8.54
CA SER A 245 19.35 -7.18 7.46
C SER A 245 19.00 -7.69 6.06
N VAL A 246 18.58 -8.95 5.92
CA VAL A 246 18.19 -9.50 4.62
C VAL A 246 16.89 -8.84 4.15
N ASN A 247 16.94 -8.21 2.98
CA ASN A 247 15.72 -7.82 2.27
C ASN A 247 14.99 -9.08 1.79
N GLN A 248 14.01 -9.54 2.57
CA GLN A 248 13.30 -10.79 2.28
C GLN A 248 12.57 -10.76 0.95
N GLU A 249 12.04 -9.60 0.53
CA GLU A 249 11.31 -9.48 -0.74
C GLU A 249 12.26 -9.59 -1.93
N GLU A 250 13.41 -8.91 -1.86
CA GLU A 250 14.48 -9.04 -2.84
C GLU A 250 15.00 -10.49 -2.92
N PHE A 251 15.27 -11.12 -1.77
CA PHE A 251 15.73 -12.51 -1.73
C PHE A 251 14.71 -13.47 -2.38
N MET A 252 13.43 -13.34 -2.04
CA MET A 252 12.36 -14.15 -2.67
C MET A 252 12.24 -13.90 -4.17
N TYR A 253 12.42 -12.65 -4.61
CA TYR A 253 12.43 -12.30 -6.02
C TYR A 253 13.60 -13.00 -6.73
N LYS A 254 14.82 -12.90 -6.20
CA LYS A 254 16.00 -13.57 -6.74
C LYS A 254 15.80 -15.09 -6.87
N VAL A 255 15.24 -15.74 -5.85
CA VAL A 255 14.94 -17.18 -5.89
C VAL A 255 13.94 -17.49 -7.00
N ASN A 256 12.80 -16.79 -7.05
CA ASN A 256 11.78 -17.05 -8.07
C ASN A 256 12.27 -16.77 -9.49
N ARG A 257 13.04 -15.70 -9.70
CA ARG A 257 13.64 -15.37 -11.00
C ARG A 257 14.66 -16.42 -11.42
N SER A 258 15.46 -16.92 -10.48
CA SER A 258 16.40 -18.01 -10.73
C SER A 258 15.70 -19.31 -11.12
N LEU A 259 14.57 -19.62 -10.45
CA LEU A 259 13.74 -20.76 -10.81
C LEU A 259 13.09 -20.57 -12.19
N GLU A 260 12.57 -19.39 -12.49
CA GLU A 260 11.99 -19.08 -13.81
C GLU A 260 12.98 -19.28 -14.97
N ASP A 261 14.23 -18.88 -14.78
CA ASP A 261 15.24 -18.92 -15.83
C ASP A 261 15.84 -20.34 -16.03
N LYS A 262 15.76 -21.22 -15.02
CA LYS A 262 16.42 -22.54 -15.05
C LYS A 262 15.48 -23.74 -15.00
N LEU A 263 14.27 -23.59 -14.47
CA LEU A 263 13.33 -24.68 -14.23
C LEU A 263 12.21 -24.68 -15.27
N ASP A 264 12.15 -25.72 -16.11
CA ASP A 264 11.14 -25.83 -17.16
C ASP A 264 9.72 -25.95 -16.57
N SER A 265 9.58 -26.62 -15.42
CA SER A 265 8.29 -26.74 -14.73
C SER A 265 7.85 -25.47 -14.00
N PHE A 266 8.62 -24.37 -14.01
CA PHE A 266 8.30 -23.18 -13.21
C PHE A 266 6.94 -22.58 -13.55
N LYS A 267 6.58 -22.50 -14.84
CA LYS A 267 5.27 -21.98 -15.27
C LYS A 267 4.11 -22.80 -14.72
N HIS A 268 4.27 -24.12 -14.71
CA HIS A 268 3.31 -25.04 -14.12
C HIS A 268 3.17 -24.77 -12.63
N ILE A 269 4.28 -24.76 -11.90
CA ILE A 269 4.35 -24.50 -10.47
C ILE A 269 3.72 -23.14 -10.09
N ALA A 270 4.06 -22.08 -10.83
CA ALA A 270 3.55 -20.73 -10.61
C ALA A 270 2.03 -20.65 -10.84
N SER A 271 1.49 -21.43 -11.79
CA SER A 271 0.05 -21.47 -12.07
C SER A 271 -0.78 -22.16 -10.97
N GLN A 272 -0.15 -22.90 -10.05
CA GLN A 272 -0.84 -23.62 -8.97
C GLN A 272 -1.28 -22.72 -7.80
N GLY A 273 -0.99 -21.40 -7.85
CA GLY A 273 -1.46 -20.45 -6.83
C GLY A 273 -0.80 -20.61 -5.46
N ILE A 274 0.37 -21.26 -5.38
CA ILE A 274 1.13 -21.42 -4.13
C ILE A 274 1.64 -20.06 -3.64
N ASN A 275 1.43 -19.76 -2.35
CA ASN A 275 2.00 -18.57 -1.72
C ASN A 275 3.49 -18.77 -1.40
N TRP A 276 4.35 -18.46 -2.38
CA TRP A 276 5.80 -18.57 -2.28
C TRP A 276 6.39 -17.74 -1.13
N SER A 277 5.84 -16.57 -0.84
CA SER A 277 6.36 -15.71 0.25
C SER A 277 6.20 -16.40 1.61
N ALA A 278 5.03 -16.97 1.88
CA ALA A 278 4.79 -17.70 3.11
C ALA A 278 5.64 -18.98 3.19
N TYR A 279 5.81 -19.66 2.05
CA TYR A 279 6.66 -20.86 1.96
C TYR A 279 8.12 -20.56 2.29
N TYR A 280 8.76 -19.60 1.61
CA TYR A 280 10.17 -19.27 1.84
C TYR A 280 10.44 -18.78 3.26
N LYS A 281 9.53 -17.99 3.84
CA LYS A 281 9.61 -17.56 5.26
C LYS A 281 9.66 -18.72 6.24
N LYS A 282 8.91 -19.79 5.97
CA LYS A 282 8.95 -21.01 6.78
C LYS A 282 10.19 -21.86 6.48
N LEU A 283 10.61 -21.90 5.22
CA LEU A 283 11.68 -22.76 4.73
C LEU A 283 13.06 -22.32 5.23
N ILE A 284 13.39 -21.03 5.20
CA ILE A 284 14.75 -20.54 5.52
C ILE A 284 15.24 -21.03 6.89
N PRO A 285 14.47 -20.90 7.99
CA PRO A 285 14.85 -21.49 9.28
C PRO A 285 15.06 -23.01 9.23
N GLU A 286 14.20 -23.74 8.51
CA GLU A 286 14.22 -25.21 8.44
C GLU A 286 15.41 -25.75 7.63
N LEU A 287 15.95 -24.97 6.68
CA LEU A 287 17.15 -25.32 5.92
C LEU A 287 18.43 -25.30 6.75
N ILE A 288 18.46 -24.50 7.82
CA ILE A 288 19.62 -24.42 8.73
C ILE A 288 19.60 -25.56 9.73
N TRP A 289 18.40 -25.92 10.22
CA TRP A 289 18.21 -27.02 11.16
C TRP A 289 16.81 -27.62 11.00
N GLY A 290 16.74 -28.95 10.86
CA GLY A 290 15.50 -29.74 10.80
C GLY A 290 15.28 -30.50 9.49
N LYS A 291 15.77 -29.99 8.35
CA LYS A 291 15.66 -30.70 7.06
C LYS A 291 16.82 -31.65 6.76
N PHE A 292 17.99 -31.38 7.32
CA PHE A 292 19.24 -32.07 6.99
C PHE A 292 19.92 -32.65 8.23
N ASP A 293 20.83 -33.59 7.98
CA ASP A 293 21.70 -34.12 9.03
C ASP A 293 22.59 -33.02 9.61
N GLN A 294 23.07 -33.24 10.83
CA GLN A 294 23.85 -32.26 11.58
C GLN A 294 25.11 -31.80 10.82
N ASP A 295 25.84 -32.73 10.20
CA ASP A 295 27.07 -32.40 9.45
C ASP A 295 26.79 -31.51 8.24
N VAL A 296 25.68 -31.77 7.54
CA VAL A 296 25.24 -30.95 6.40
C VAL A 296 24.76 -29.59 6.87
N SER A 297 24.02 -29.55 7.98
CA SER A 297 23.55 -28.32 8.62
C SER A 297 24.72 -27.41 9.02
N PHE A 298 25.82 -27.98 9.54
CA PHE A 298 27.04 -27.23 9.80
C PHE A 298 27.68 -26.69 8.53
N LYS A 299 27.80 -27.47 7.46
CA LYS A 299 28.37 -26.98 6.19
C LYS A 299 27.51 -25.87 5.58
N ILE A 300 26.18 -25.96 5.68
CA ILE A 300 25.26 -24.90 5.26
C ILE A 300 25.50 -23.64 6.09
N LEU A 301 25.61 -23.76 7.42
CA LEU A 301 25.91 -22.61 8.28
C LEU A 301 27.30 -22.03 7.98
N ASP A 302 28.31 -22.88 7.75
CA ASP A 302 29.66 -22.49 7.38
C ASP A 302 29.61 -21.64 6.08
N LEU A 303 28.89 -22.09 5.05
CA LEU A 303 28.69 -21.33 3.80
C LEU A 303 27.88 -20.04 4.01
N ILE A 304 26.86 -20.02 4.86
CA ILE A 304 26.13 -18.79 5.20
C ILE A 304 27.05 -17.78 5.91
N VAL A 305 27.99 -18.23 6.74
CA VAL A 305 28.94 -17.35 7.42
C VAL A 305 29.95 -16.74 6.45
N PHE A 306 30.35 -17.44 5.39
CA PHE A 306 31.33 -16.92 4.44
C PHE A 306 30.70 -16.19 3.23
N GLU A 307 29.59 -16.69 2.70
CA GLU A 307 28.92 -16.17 1.50
C GLU A 307 27.57 -15.49 1.78
N GLY A 308 27.04 -15.60 3.00
CA GLY A 308 25.75 -15.02 3.35
C GLY A 308 24.55 -15.80 2.84
N PHE A 309 23.39 -15.13 2.82
CA PHE A 309 22.11 -15.75 2.46
C PHE A 309 21.99 -16.07 0.96
N ASP A 310 22.83 -15.50 0.10
CA ASP A 310 22.84 -15.81 -1.34
C ASP A 310 23.20 -17.29 -1.61
N PHE A 311 23.94 -17.95 -0.72
CA PHE A 311 24.16 -19.39 -0.80
C PHE A 311 22.84 -20.20 -0.70
N LEU A 312 21.91 -19.78 0.16
CA LEU A 312 20.61 -20.46 0.30
C LEU A 312 19.79 -20.41 -0.98
N LEU A 313 19.96 -19.36 -1.80
CA LEU A 313 19.33 -19.30 -3.12
C LEU A 313 19.83 -20.45 -4.01
N ARG A 314 21.14 -20.72 -4.03
CA ARG A 314 21.71 -21.85 -4.80
C ARG A 314 21.17 -23.18 -4.29
N LEU A 315 21.11 -23.35 -2.96
CA LEU A 315 20.59 -24.56 -2.34
C LEU A 315 19.12 -24.82 -2.71
N ILE A 316 18.30 -23.78 -2.66
CA ILE A 316 16.89 -23.85 -3.07
C ILE A 316 16.82 -24.20 -4.57
N LEU A 317 17.52 -23.46 -5.42
CA LEU A 317 17.54 -23.69 -6.87
C LEU A 317 17.94 -25.13 -7.22
N TRP A 318 19.01 -25.64 -6.63
CA TRP A 318 19.48 -27.00 -6.82
C TRP A 318 18.41 -28.04 -6.44
N THR A 319 17.73 -27.83 -5.31
CA THR A 319 16.70 -28.74 -4.82
C THR A 319 15.52 -28.81 -5.80
N PHE A 320 15.13 -27.68 -6.38
CA PHE A 320 14.07 -27.63 -7.40
C PHE A 320 14.52 -28.28 -8.72
N LEU A 321 15.72 -28.00 -9.20
CA LEU A 321 16.25 -28.57 -10.44
C LEU A 321 16.33 -30.09 -10.39
N ARG A 322 16.77 -30.65 -9.26
CA ARG A 322 16.85 -32.10 -9.07
C ARG A 322 15.48 -32.78 -9.13
N ASN A 323 14.44 -32.09 -8.68
CA ASN A 323 13.08 -32.61 -8.59
C ASN A 323 12.17 -32.15 -9.75
N ASP A 324 12.70 -31.48 -10.78
CA ASP A 324 11.94 -30.85 -11.88
C ASP A 324 10.91 -31.79 -12.53
N THR A 325 11.35 -33.02 -12.86
CA THR A 325 10.47 -34.04 -13.46
C THR A 325 9.30 -34.44 -12.56
N LYS A 326 9.54 -34.56 -11.25
CA LYS A 326 8.50 -34.90 -10.27
C LYS A 326 7.59 -33.69 -10.01
N LEU A 327 8.14 -32.48 -9.93
CA LEU A 327 7.38 -31.25 -9.78
C LEU A 327 6.43 -31.00 -10.97
N ALA A 328 6.87 -31.31 -12.19
CA ALA A 328 6.03 -31.22 -13.39
C ALA A 328 4.83 -32.19 -13.38
N SER A 329 4.94 -33.31 -12.66
CA SER A 329 3.88 -34.33 -12.59
C SER A 329 2.81 -34.06 -11.52
N LEU A 330 3.13 -33.23 -10.53
CA LEU A 330 2.27 -32.97 -9.36
C LEU A 330 1.48 -31.67 -9.53
N SER A 331 0.27 -31.59 -8.96
CA SER A 331 -0.59 -30.40 -9.04
C SER A 331 -1.30 -30.11 -7.72
N GLY A 332 -1.66 -28.84 -7.49
CA GLY A 332 -2.42 -28.41 -6.32
C GLY A 332 -1.78 -28.81 -4.98
N ASP A 333 -2.58 -29.43 -4.11
CA ASP A 333 -2.18 -29.80 -2.75
C ASP A 333 -1.08 -30.88 -2.72
N ASP A 334 -1.02 -31.75 -3.72
CA ASP A 334 0.02 -32.79 -3.81
C ASP A 334 1.41 -32.17 -4.04
N LEU A 335 1.46 -31.12 -4.86
CA LEU A 335 2.69 -30.34 -5.08
C LEU A 335 3.13 -29.65 -3.79
N LEU A 336 2.20 -28.99 -3.08
CA LEU A 336 2.50 -28.33 -1.81
C LEU A 336 2.98 -29.32 -0.75
N THR A 337 2.32 -30.47 -0.65
CA THR A 337 2.67 -31.55 0.28
C THR A 337 4.06 -32.10 -0.02
N PHE A 338 4.36 -32.32 -1.30
CA PHE A 338 5.68 -32.78 -1.73
C PHE A 338 6.78 -31.77 -1.42
N ILE A 339 6.61 -30.50 -1.79
CA ILE A 339 7.60 -29.43 -1.54
C ILE A 339 7.87 -29.24 -0.03
N GLN A 340 6.86 -29.44 0.82
CA GLN A 340 7.01 -29.36 2.28
C GLN A 340 7.58 -30.62 2.93
N SER A 341 7.55 -31.75 2.23
CA SER A 341 7.99 -33.04 2.75
C SER A 341 9.50 -33.07 3.05
N GLN A 342 9.95 -34.04 3.86
CA GLN A 342 11.38 -34.33 3.96
C GLN A 342 11.90 -34.89 2.63
N GLU A 343 11.05 -35.61 1.86
CA GLU A 343 11.44 -36.32 0.64
C GLU A 343 12.11 -35.39 -0.37
N PHE A 344 11.54 -34.19 -0.54
CA PHE A 344 12.05 -33.14 -1.43
C PHE A 344 13.51 -32.74 -1.13
N TYR A 345 13.92 -32.86 0.14
CA TYR A 345 15.25 -32.52 0.66
C TYR A 345 16.12 -33.74 1.01
N SER A 346 15.54 -34.96 0.99
CA SER A 346 16.10 -36.15 1.66
C SER A 346 17.13 -36.93 0.86
N GLU A 347 17.21 -36.72 -0.45
CA GLU A 347 18.27 -37.36 -1.22
C GLU A 347 19.61 -36.71 -0.89
N SER A 348 20.69 -37.51 -0.82
CA SER A 348 22.03 -37.03 -0.41
C SER A 348 22.40 -35.73 -1.13
N ILE A 349 22.43 -34.64 -0.36
CA ILE A 349 22.75 -33.32 -0.90
C ILE A 349 24.16 -33.37 -1.46
N ASN A 350 24.29 -32.98 -2.72
CA ASN A 350 25.59 -32.75 -3.32
C ASN A 350 25.89 -31.25 -3.25
N LEU A 351 26.55 -30.82 -2.17
CA LEU A 351 26.91 -29.41 -1.97
C LEU A 351 27.90 -28.91 -3.04
N GLU A 352 28.73 -29.77 -3.62
CA GLU A 352 29.63 -29.41 -4.73
C GLU A 352 28.81 -28.96 -5.95
N ALA A 353 27.78 -29.73 -6.31
CA ALA A 353 26.86 -29.36 -7.40
C ALA A 353 25.99 -28.13 -7.08
N VAL A 354 25.80 -27.78 -5.80
CA VAL A 354 25.12 -26.54 -5.39
C VAL A 354 26.02 -25.33 -5.66
N LEU A 355 27.32 -25.44 -5.37
CA LEU A 355 28.28 -24.35 -5.54
C LEU A 355 28.56 -24.05 -7.01
N GLU A 356 28.51 -25.06 -7.88
CA GLU A 356 28.60 -24.90 -9.35
C GLU A 356 27.46 -24.06 -9.96
N LEU A 357 26.36 -23.84 -9.24
CA LEU A 357 25.26 -23.01 -9.74
C LEU A 357 25.60 -21.52 -9.63
N GLU A 358 25.68 -20.85 -10.77
CA GLU A 358 25.90 -19.41 -10.87
C GLU A 358 24.68 -18.67 -11.43
N PRO A 359 23.61 -18.47 -10.64
CA PRO A 359 22.53 -17.58 -11.02
C PRO A 359 23.04 -16.12 -11.07
N PRO A 360 22.64 -15.30 -12.06
CA PRO A 360 23.07 -13.92 -12.22
C PRO A 360 22.40 -12.97 -11.20
N VAL A 361 22.78 -13.12 -9.92
CA VAL A 361 22.20 -12.43 -8.76
C VAL A 361 22.20 -10.91 -8.92
N ILE A 362 23.29 -10.30 -9.38
CA ILE A 362 23.39 -8.83 -9.59
C ILE A 362 22.33 -8.35 -10.59
N THR A 363 22.07 -9.11 -11.64
CA THR A 363 21.07 -8.74 -12.65
C THR A 363 19.67 -8.76 -12.03
N TYR A 364 19.35 -9.80 -11.26
CA TYR A 364 18.06 -9.90 -10.59
C TYR A 364 17.86 -8.82 -9.52
N GLU A 365 18.90 -8.43 -8.79
CA GLU A 365 18.84 -7.31 -7.84
C GLU A 365 18.54 -6.00 -8.56
N ASN A 366 19.25 -5.72 -9.65
CA ASN A 366 19.00 -4.53 -10.45
C ASN A 366 17.57 -4.53 -11.02
N GLU A 367 17.07 -5.66 -11.52
CA GLU A 367 15.68 -5.82 -11.98
C GLU A 367 14.69 -5.51 -10.86
N PHE A 368 14.90 -6.05 -9.66
CA PHE A 368 14.05 -5.82 -8.48
C PHE A 368 13.98 -4.33 -8.14
N TYR A 369 15.13 -3.67 -7.96
CA TYR A 369 15.17 -2.25 -7.59
C TYR A 369 14.64 -1.33 -8.70
N LEU A 370 14.82 -1.68 -9.97
CA LEU A 370 14.22 -0.95 -11.08
C LEU A 370 12.69 -1.10 -11.09
N MET A 371 12.17 -2.30 -10.82
CA MET A 371 10.73 -2.55 -10.71
C MET A 371 10.13 -1.77 -9.55
N GLU A 372 10.78 -1.80 -8.38
CA GLU A 372 10.35 -1.06 -7.19
C GLU A 372 10.37 0.45 -7.42
N ALA A 373 11.44 0.98 -8.00
CA ALA A 373 11.55 2.40 -8.33
C ALA A 373 10.48 2.86 -9.33
N ASN A 374 10.19 2.04 -10.35
CA ASN A 374 9.13 2.32 -11.32
C ASN A 374 7.74 2.27 -10.68
N SER A 375 7.47 1.27 -9.83
CA SER A 375 6.23 1.15 -9.06
C SER A 375 6.02 2.38 -8.16
N LEU A 376 7.05 2.81 -7.44
CA LEU A 376 7.00 3.99 -6.59
C LEU A 376 6.76 5.27 -7.40
N SER A 377 7.39 5.39 -8.58
CA SER A 377 7.15 6.54 -9.46
C SER A 377 5.74 6.55 -10.02
N ASN A 378 5.19 5.38 -10.38
CA ASN A 378 3.82 5.28 -10.86
C ASN A 378 2.82 5.65 -9.75
N ASN A 379 3.01 5.12 -8.54
CA ASN A 379 2.18 5.44 -7.38
C ASN A 379 2.21 6.95 -7.06
N LYS A 380 3.38 7.60 -7.14
CA LYS A 380 3.46 9.07 -7.00
C LYS A 380 2.65 9.83 -8.06
N ASN A 381 2.63 9.35 -9.30
CA ASN A 381 1.81 9.96 -10.36
C ASN A 381 0.31 9.73 -10.09
N GLU A 382 -0.08 8.54 -9.67
CA GLU A 382 -1.46 8.23 -9.28
C GLU A 382 -1.92 9.10 -8.10
N LEU A 383 -1.07 9.27 -7.09
CA LEU A 383 -1.35 10.15 -5.95
C LEU A 383 -1.50 11.61 -6.38
N ARG A 384 -0.68 12.08 -7.32
CA ARG A 384 -0.83 13.42 -7.89
C ARG A 384 -2.16 13.56 -8.62
N ASN A 385 -2.54 12.59 -9.44
CA ASN A 385 -3.83 12.59 -10.13
C ASN A 385 -5.00 12.59 -9.13
N LEU A 386 -4.91 11.81 -8.05
CA LEU A 386 -5.93 11.81 -6.99
C LEU A 386 -6.03 13.15 -6.28
N ASN A 387 -4.91 13.83 -6.01
CA ASN A 387 -4.90 15.17 -5.44
C ASN A 387 -5.52 16.20 -6.40
N GLU A 388 -5.21 16.13 -7.69
CA GLU A 388 -5.81 17.01 -8.71
C GLU A 388 -7.33 16.83 -8.77
N VAL A 389 -7.82 15.57 -8.75
CA VAL A 389 -9.26 15.27 -8.70
C VAL A 389 -9.88 15.73 -7.38
N HIS A 390 -9.17 15.59 -6.26
CA HIS A 390 -9.63 16.08 -4.97
C HIS A 390 -9.83 17.60 -4.99
N ASP A 391 -8.86 18.34 -5.50
CA ASP A 391 -8.94 19.80 -5.63
C ASP A 391 -10.11 20.22 -6.53
N GLU A 392 -10.33 19.51 -7.66
CA GLU A 392 -11.47 19.74 -8.53
C GLU A 392 -12.82 19.49 -7.82
N LEU A 393 -12.92 18.41 -7.05
CA LEU A 393 -14.11 18.10 -6.27
C LEU A 393 -14.37 19.14 -5.18
N VAL A 394 -13.33 19.63 -4.51
CA VAL A 394 -13.44 20.71 -3.51
C VAL A 394 -13.95 22.00 -4.17
N LEU A 395 -13.42 22.36 -5.34
CA LEU A 395 -13.93 23.50 -6.11
C LEU A 395 -15.40 23.31 -6.50
N LYS A 396 -15.78 22.11 -6.93
CA LYS A 396 -17.17 21.79 -7.28
C LYS A 396 -18.10 21.84 -6.07
N ILE A 397 -17.68 21.34 -4.91
CA ILE A 397 -18.42 21.44 -3.65
C ILE A 397 -18.62 22.91 -3.27
N ASN A 398 -17.59 23.73 -3.38
CA ASN A 398 -17.69 25.15 -3.08
C ASN A 398 -18.65 25.86 -4.06
N ASN A 399 -18.60 25.54 -5.35
CA ASN A 399 -19.56 26.06 -6.32
C ASN A 399 -21.01 25.64 -6.00
N MET A 400 -21.23 24.36 -5.68
CA MET A 400 -22.54 23.88 -5.28
C MET A 400 -23.05 24.54 -3.98
N LYS A 401 -22.17 24.84 -3.02
CA LYS A 401 -22.55 25.60 -1.82
C LYS A 401 -23.03 27.00 -2.18
N VAL A 402 -22.32 27.71 -3.06
CA VAL A 402 -22.75 29.03 -3.56
C VAL A 402 -24.11 28.92 -4.23
N GLN A 403 -24.34 27.92 -5.09
CA GLN A 403 -25.64 27.71 -5.73
C GLN A 403 -26.76 27.40 -4.72
N ILE A 404 -26.46 26.66 -3.65
CA ILE A 404 -27.43 26.39 -2.57
C ILE A 404 -27.75 27.68 -1.81
N GLU A 405 -26.76 28.52 -1.52
CA GLU A 405 -26.98 29.81 -0.87
C GLU A 405 -27.82 30.75 -1.74
N GLU A 406 -27.56 30.80 -3.06
CA GLU A 406 -28.39 31.52 -4.03
C GLU A 406 -29.83 30.99 -4.07
N LEU A 407 -30.01 29.66 -4.10
CA LEU A 407 -31.34 29.03 -4.05
C LEU A 407 -32.06 29.30 -2.73
N GLN A 408 -31.36 29.30 -1.60
CA GLN A 408 -31.94 29.64 -0.31
C GLN A 408 -32.38 31.10 -0.27
N SER A 409 -31.54 32.01 -0.78
CA SER A 409 -31.88 33.44 -0.88
C SER A 409 -33.12 33.66 -1.75
N THR A 410 -33.16 33.07 -2.96
CA THR A 410 -34.34 33.17 -3.84
C THR A 410 -35.58 32.52 -3.23
N HIS A 411 -35.44 31.38 -2.54
CA HIS A 411 -36.56 30.77 -1.81
C HIS A 411 -37.09 31.69 -0.70
N THR A 412 -36.21 32.33 0.08
CA THR A 412 -36.64 33.29 1.11
C THR A 412 -37.36 34.50 0.50
N GLU A 413 -36.87 35.00 -0.63
CA GLU A 413 -37.51 36.11 -1.35
C GLU A 413 -38.89 35.70 -1.89
N ILE A 414 -39.02 34.52 -2.50
CA ILE A 414 -40.31 33.99 -2.98
C ILE A 414 -41.28 33.79 -1.81
N SER A 415 -40.81 33.23 -0.68
CA SER A 415 -41.65 33.09 0.52
C SER A 415 -42.13 34.45 1.03
N GLN A 416 -41.26 35.46 1.06
CA GLN A 416 -41.64 36.80 1.47
C GLN A 416 -42.65 37.43 0.51
N GLN A 417 -42.42 37.33 -0.80
CA GLN A 417 -43.36 37.79 -1.82
C GLN A 417 -44.72 37.06 -1.69
N SER A 418 -44.71 35.76 -1.44
CA SER A 418 -45.94 34.98 -1.22
C SER A 418 -46.72 35.46 0.00
N GLU A 419 -46.03 35.82 1.08
CA GLU A 419 -46.66 36.38 2.27
C GLU A 419 -47.27 37.76 1.98
N GLU A 420 -46.53 38.62 1.29
CA GLU A 420 -47.00 39.95 0.85
C GLU A 420 -48.22 39.83 -0.09
N TYR A 421 -48.21 38.86 -1.01
CA TYR A 421 -49.36 38.57 -1.87
C TYR A 421 -50.56 38.04 -1.09
N ASN A 422 -50.35 37.16 -0.10
CA ASN A 422 -51.43 36.67 0.76
C ASN A 422 -52.06 37.82 1.55
N VAL A 423 -51.24 38.70 2.15
CA VAL A 423 -51.74 39.91 2.84
C VAL A 423 -52.56 40.76 1.87
N SER A 424 -52.01 41.08 0.70
CA SER A 424 -52.70 41.87 -0.33
C SER A 424 -54.01 41.22 -0.80
N LEU A 425 -54.04 39.89 -0.92
CA LEU A 425 -55.23 39.13 -1.29
C LEU A 425 -56.30 39.23 -0.20
N THR A 426 -55.93 39.05 1.06
CA THR A 426 -56.86 39.18 2.19
C THR A 426 -57.42 40.60 2.31
N GLU A 427 -56.60 41.64 2.09
CA GLU A 427 -57.07 43.02 2.03
C GLU A 427 -58.05 43.26 0.87
N ALA A 428 -57.75 42.72 -0.31
CA ALA A 428 -58.63 42.80 -1.47
C ALA A 428 -59.96 42.07 -1.24
N GLU A 429 -59.93 40.91 -0.57
CA GLU A 429 -61.13 40.17 -0.18
C GLU A 429 -61.99 40.95 0.82
N LEU A 430 -61.36 41.61 1.80
CA LEU A 430 -62.05 42.49 2.76
C LEU A 430 -62.72 43.66 2.03
N LYS A 431 -61.97 44.39 1.20
CA LYS A 431 -62.52 45.49 0.37
C LYS A 431 -63.66 45.02 -0.53
N ARG A 432 -63.53 43.83 -1.12
CA ARG A 432 -64.60 43.23 -1.94
C ARG A 432 -65.85 42.96 -1.11
N LYS A 433 -65.71 42.43 0.11
CA LYS A 433 -66.85 42.23 1.02
C LYS A 433 -67.52 43.55 1.40
N GLU A 434 -66.73 44.58 1.68
CA GLU A 434 -67.24 45.93 1.97
C GLU A 434 -68.02 46.51 0.78
N LEU A 435 -67.45 46.45 -0.43
CA LEU A 435 -68.12 46.93 -1.65
C LEU A 435 -69.39 46.15 -1.97
N ILE A 436 -69.43 44.84 -1.72
CA ILE A 436 -70.66 44.04 -1.87
C ILE A 436 -71.71 44.50 -0.85
N ALA A 437 -71.32 44.73 0.41
CA ALA A 437 -72.23 45.24 1.43
C ALA A 437 -72.77 46.64 1.08
N GLU A 438 -71.93 47.52 0.57
CA GLU A 438 -72.32 48.86 0.10
C GLU A 438 -73.25 48.77 -1.11
N ARG A 439 -72.93 47.92 -2.09
CA ARG A 439 -73.78 47.62 -3.24
C ARG A 439 -75.16 47.12 -2.79
N ASP A 440 -75.21 46.22 -1.82
CA ASP A 440 -76.46 45.69 -1.27
C ASP A 440 -77.27 46.78 -0.55
N GLN A 441 -76.60 47.67 0.20
CA GLN A 441 -77.27 48.82 0.82
C GLN A 441 -77.82 49.80 -0.22
N LEU A 442 -77.04 50.11 -1.26
CA LEU A 442 -77.45 50.97 -2.36
C LEU A 442 -78.60 50.35 -3.15
N GLN A 443 -78.56 49.05 -3.42
CA GLN A 443 -79.66 48.34 -4.07
C GLN A 443 -80.93 48.39 -3.22
N LYS A 444 -80.84 48.13 -1.90
CA LYS A 444 -81.99 48.29 -0.99
C LYS A 444 -82.54 49.72 -0.99
N LYS A 445 -81.67 50.74 -1.01
CA LYS A 445 -82.08 52.15 -1.12
C LYS A 445 -82.77 52.43 -2.47
N TYR A 446 -82.26 51.86 -3.56
CA TYR A 446 -82.82 52.02 -4.90
C TYR A 446 -84.19 51.33 -5.05
N GLU A 447 -84.32 50.10 -4.55
CA GLU A 447 -85.59 49.37 -4.49
C GLU A 447 -86.62 50.12 -3.64
N HIS A 448 -86.20 50.68 -2.50
CA HIS A 448 -87.08 51.49 -1.67
C HIS A 448 -87.57 52.77 -2.37
N LEU A 449 -86.69 53.43 -3.15
CA LEU A 449 -87.02 54.66 -3.86
C LEU A 449 -87.94 54.39 -5.07
N THR A 450 -87.61 53.40 -5.89
CA THR A 450 -88.37 53.04 -7.10
C THR A 450 -89.77 52.49 -6.80
N MET A 451 -89.93 51.74 -5.70
CA MET A 451 -91.23 51.18 -5.33
C MET A 451 -92.19 52.27 -4.81
N LYS A 452 -91.68 53.30 -4.12
CA LYS A 452 -92.50 54.40 -3.59
C LYS A 452 -93.00 55.35 -4.69
N GLU A 453 -92.18 55.61 -5.70
CA GLU A 453 -92.52 56.49 -6.82
C GLU A 453 -93.45 55.81 -7.85
N ASN A 454 -93.22 54.53 -8.17
CA ASN A 454 -94.08 53.78 -9.08
C ASN A 454 -95.48 53.51 -8.51
N LEU A 455 -95.60 53.26 -7.20
CA LEU A 455 -96.91 53.04 -6.58
C LEU A 455 -97.79 54.30 -6.63
N ALA A 456 -97.20 55.48 -6.40
CA ALA A 456 -97.89 56.76 -6.47
C ALA A 456 -98.40 57.09 -7.89
N ASN A 457 -97.57 56.85 -8.91
CA ASN A 457 -97.95 57.08 -10.31
C ASN A 457 -99.03 56.09 -10.79
N THR A 458 -98.96 54.83 -10.36
CA THR A 458 -99.93 53.80 -10.79
C THR A 458 -101.32 54.02 -10.17
N ILE A 459 -101.39 54.49 -8.93
CA ILE A 459 -102.67 54.85 -8.28
C ILE A 459 -103.31 56.03 -9.00
N LYS A 460 -102.52 57.04 -9.38
CA LYS A 460 -103.01 58.23 -10.09
C LYS A 460 -103.51 57.91 -11.51
N ALA A 461 -102.77 57.07 -12.24
CA ALA A 461 -103.15 56.62 -13.58
C ALA A 461 -104.44 55.76 -13.56
N ASN A 462 -104.61 54.88 -12.57
CA ASN A 462 -105.83 54.09 -12.43
C ASN A 462 -107.06 54.95 -12.07
N GLN A 463 -106.88 56.02 -11.31
CA GLN A 463 -107.96 56.98 -11.05
C GLN A 463 -108.39 57.70 -12.33
N GLU A 464 -107.44 58.16 -13.16
CA GLU A 464 -107.73 58.80 -14.45
C GLU A 464 -108.40 57.83 -15.45
N PHE A 465 -107.96 56.57 -15.51
CA PHE A 465 -108.60 55.57 -16.37
C PHE A 465 -110.03 55.23 -15.93
N SER A 466 -110.29 55.15 -14.62
CA SER A 466 -111.64 54.93 -14.09
C SER A 466 -112.59 56.08 -14.44
N GLN A 467 -112.08 57.31 -14.46
CA GLN A 467 -112.85 58.49 -14.81
C GLN A 467 -113.19 58.53 -16.32
N ARG A 468 -112.21 58.23 -17.19
CA ARG A 468 -112.43 58.09 -18.64
C ARG A 468 -113.41 56.96 -19.00
N ASN A 469 -113.36 55.84 -18.29
CA ASN A 469 -114.30 54.73 -18.54
C ASN A 469 -115.75 55.09 -18.21
N ARG A 470 -116.00 55.93 -17.18
CA ARG A 470 -117.36 56.44 -16.92
C ARG A 470 -117.85 57.37 -18.03
N GLU A 471 -116.99 58.24 -18.56
CA GLU A 471 -117.35 59.13 -19.67
C GLU A 471 -117.66 58.36 -20.96
N LEU A 472 -116.88 57.31 -21.27
CA LEU A 472 -117.13 56.45 -22.43
C LEU A 472 -118.44 55.64 -22.28
N GLN A 473 -118.78 55.19 -21.07
CA GLN A 473 -120.08 54.55 -20.81
C GLN A 473 -121.25 55.51 -21.03
N GLN A 474 -121.13 56.78 -20.64
CA GLN A 474 -122.15 57.80 -20.91
C GLN A 474 -122.31 58.07 -22.41
N GLN A 475 -121.22 58.11 -23.18
CA GLN A 475 -121.27 58.28 -24.63
C GLN A 475 -121.93 57.09 -25.34
N LEU A 476 -121.67 55.86 -24.89
CA LEU A 476 -122.32 54.64 -25.42
C LEU A 476 -123.83 54.62 -25.17
N GLN A 477 -124.27 55.14 -24.02
CA GLN A 477 -125.69 55.20 -23.67
C GLN A 477 -126.45 56.26 -24.49
N ALA A 478 -125.81 57.41 -24.74
CA ALA A 478 -126.34 58.45 -25.63
C ALA A 478 -126.44 57.99 -27.10
N MET A 479 -125.47 57.21 -27.58
CA MET A 479 -125.50 56.65 -28.94
C MET A 479 -126.61 55.60 -29.10
N LYS A 480 -126.88 54.79 -28.08
CA LYS A 480 -128.00 53.82 -28.09
C LYS A 480 -129.37 54.50 -28.22
N GLN A 481 -129.61 55.57 -27.47
CA GLN A 481 -130.87 56.33 -27.56
C GLN A 481 -131.06 56.98 -28.95
N SER A 482 -129.99 57.50 -29.56
CA SER A 482 -130.02 58.06 -30.93
C SER A 482 -130.36 57.01 -32.01
N ILE A 483 -129.96 55.74 -31.81
CA ILE A 483 -130.27 54.64 -32.72
C ILE A 483 -131.75 54.21 -32.59
N GLU A 484 -132.32 54.19 -31.37
CA GLU A 484 -133.74 53.92 -31.15
C GLU A 484 -134.65 55.00 -31.76
N ASP A 485 -134.28 56.28 -31.63
CA ASP A 485 -135.02 57.40 -32.23
C ASP A 485 -134.99 57.37 -33.78
N LYS A 486 -133.88 56.93 -34.38
CA LYS A 486 -133.80 56.70 -35.84
C LYS A 486 -134.60 55.48 -36.29
N LYS A 487 -134.70 54.43 -35.47
CA LYS A 487 -135.50 53.23 -35.74
C LYS A 487 -137.01 53.53 -35.71
N HIS A 488 -137.46 54.39 -34.80
CA HIS A 488 -138.86 54.87 -34.76
C HIS A 488 -139.21 55.83 -35.92
N LYS A 489 -138.25 56.59 -36.46
CA LYS A 489 -138.48 57.43 -37.66
C LYS A 489 -138.54 56.64 -38.98
N MET A 490 -137.84 55.50 -39.11
CA MET A 490 -138.01 54.60 -40.27
C MET A 490 -139.31 53.78 -40.23
N ALA A 491 -139.86 53.52 -39.05
CA ALA A 491 -141.14 52.81 -38.89
C ALA A 491 -142.38 53.64 -39.32
N LYS A 492 -142.20 54.92 -39.70
CA LYS A 492 -143.29 55.79 -40.20
C LYS A 492 -143.48 55.75 -41.74
N ALA A 493 -142.73 54.94 -42.50
CA ALA A 493 -142.64 55.08 -43.97
C ALA A 493 -142.97 53.83 -44.83
N MET A 494 -143.52 52.73 -44.26
CA MET A 494 -143.81 51.49 -45.01
C MET A 494 -145.19 50.84 -44.66
N VAL A 495 -146.30 51.61 -44.59
CA VAL A 495 -147.69 51.07 -44.67
C VAL A 495 -148.61 52.11 -45.35
N ASN A 496 -148.24 52.57 -46.55
CA ASN A 496 -149.13 53.32 -47.44
C ASN A 496 -148.68 53.06 -48.89
N ASN A 497 -148.96 51.85 -49.38
CA ASN A 497 -149.10 51.48 -50.80
C ASN A 497 -149.55 50.02 -50.90
N GLN A 498 -150.81 49.76 -50.54
CA GLN A 498 -151.80 48.99 -51.31
C GLN A 498 -153.16 49.09 -50.63
#